data_AF-A0A419DCY3-F1
#
_entry.id   AF-A0A419DCY3-F1
#
_cell.length_a   1.000
_cell.length_b   1.000
_cell.length_c   1.000
_cell.angle_alpha   90.00
_cell.angle_beta   90.00
_cell.angle_gamma   90.00
#
_symmetry.space_group_name_H-M   'P 1'
#
loop_
_entity.id
_entity.type
_entity.pdbx_description
1 polymer ?
#
loop_
_entity_poly.entity_id
_entity_poly.type
_entity_poly.pdbx_seq_one_letter_code
_entity_poly.pdbx_strand_id
1 'polypeptide(L)'
;MDMEKVIEELKRTRGPIGSHSFPKRSGIYALFLKKGSDLKEYSVTGDGLIYIGSTDNLSERAQENHFNSDSTGFSTIRRTLGAIMKEDFDLKTIPRSPGPSETNYKNYKFIAVGEKLLTDWMRNNLEIGYCPIFEDYEKIEKKMLKFLCPILNLKGCDNPYKKQIMALRKICSEEAKRNRAV
;
A
#
# COMPACT_ATOMS: atom_id res chain seq x y z
N MET A 1 20.67 12.74 -4.86
CA MET A 1 19.67 12.98 -5.93
C MET A 1 18.65 13.98 -5.42
N ASP A 2 18.23 14.90 -6.28
CA ASP A 2 17.23 15.92 -5.94
C ASP A 2 15.81 15.31 -5.88
N MET A 3 14.94 15.84 -5.01
CA MET A 3 13.59 15.31 -4.79
C MET A 3 12.72 15.44 -6.04
N GLU A 4 12.81 16.56 -6.74
CA GLU A 4 12.05 16.79 -7.98
C GLU A 4 12.38 15.73 -9.02
N LYS A 5 13.67 15.42 -9.20
CA LYS A 5 14.14 14.35 -10.09
C LYS A 5 13.61 12.97 -9.68
N VAL A 6 13.51 12.68 -8.38
CA VAL A 6 12.91 11.42 -7.90
C VAL A 6 11.44 11.36 -8.30
N ILE A 7 10.69 12.44 -8.09
CA ILE A 7 9.25 12.51 -8.41
C ILE A 7 9.03 12.39 -9.92
N GLU A 8 9.81 13.10 -10.72
CA GLU A 8 9.78 13.02 -12.19
C GLU A 8 10.05 11.59 -12.66
N GLU A 9 11.08 10.94 -12.11
CA GLU A 9 11.43 9.57 -12.47
C GLU A 9 10.32 8.59 -12.08
N LEU A 10 9.72 8.72 -10.89
CA LEU A 10 8.58 7.90 -10.46
C LEU A 10 7.38 8.06 -11.42
N LYS A 11 7.12 9.28 -11.91
CA LYS A 11 6.05 9.53 -12.89
C LYS A 11 6.40 9.00 -14.27
N ARG A 12 7.66 9.11 -14.68
CA ARG A 12 8.16 8.66 -15.99
C ARG A 12 8.17 7.14 -16.09
N THR A 13 8.52 6.45 -15.02
CA THR A 13 8.57 4.98 -15.01
C THR A 13 7.23 4.35 -14.73
N ARG A 14 6.22 5.06 -14.23
CA ARG A 14 4.97 4.43 -13.79
C ARG A 14 4.31 3.60 -14.89
N GLY A 15 3.79 2.44 -14.51
CA GLY A 15 3.03 1.57 -15.40
C GLY A 15 2.11 0.59 -14.65
N PRO A 16 1.39 -0.28 -15.40
CA PRO A 16 0.46 -1.22 -14.82
C PRO A 16 1.16 -2.28 -13.95
N ILE A 17 0.68 -2.46 -12.73
CA ILE A 17 1.24 -3.38 -11.73
C ILE A 17 1.55 -4.80 -12.24
N GLY A 18 0.70 -5.38 -13.10
CA GLY A 18 0.81 -6.78 -13.52
C GLY A 18 1.82 -7.05 -14.63
N SER A 19 2.33 -6.01 -15.30
CA SER A 19 3.21 -6.12 -16.46
C SER A 19 4.45 -5.23 -16.35
N HIS A 20 4.64 -4.58 -15.21
CA HIS A 20 5.74 -3.66 -14.99
C HIS A 20 7.01 -4.41 -14.55
N SER A 21 8.11 -4.23 -15.30
CA SER A 21 9.41 -4.79 -14.96
C SER A 21 10.15 -3.90 -13.96
N PHE A 22 10.74 -4.50 -12.93
CA PHE A 22 11.47 -3.78 -11.89
C PHE A 22 12.94 -4.19 -11.87
N PRO A 23 13.87 -3.24 -11.62
CA PRO A 23 15.27 -3.57 -11.48
C PRO A 23 15.54 -4.26 -10.13
N LYS A 24 16.52 -5.17 -10.11
CA LYS A 24 17.06 -5.74 -8.86
C LYS A 24 18.04 -4.75 -8.20
N ARG A 25 17.51 -3.62 -7.75
CA ARG A 25 18.26 -2.52 -7.11
C ARG A 25 17.45 -1.91 -5.99
N SER A 26 18.15 -1.29 -5.05
CA SER A 26 17.55 -0.41 -4.05
C SER A 26 16.91 0.82 -4.70
N GLY A 27 15.93 1.40 -4.03
CA GLY A 27 15.28 2.61 -4.51
C GLY A 27 13.97 2.94 -3.83
N ILE A 28 13.25 3.85 -4.49
CA ILE A 28 11.94 4.33 -4.08
C ILE A 28 10.91 3.84 -5.11
N TYR A 29 9.73 3.47 -4.63
CA TYR A 29 8.57 3.18 -5.46
C TYR A 29 7.37 3.97 -4.97
N ALA A 30 6.44 4.22 -5.87
CA ALA A 30 5.22 4.94 -5.59
C ALA A 30 4.02 4.28 -6.26
N LEU A 31 2.87 4.34 -5.59
CA LEU A 31 1.60 3.93 -6.18
C LEU A 31 0.81 5.16 -6.59
N PHE A 32 0.25 5.07 -7.79
CA PHE A 32 -0.59 6.09 -8.37
C PHE A 32 -1.96 5.51 -8.67
N LEU A 33 -3.00 6.29 -8.39
CA LEU A 33 -4.36 6.01 -8.83
C LEU A 33 -4.46 6.36 -10.32
N LYS A 34 -5.03 5.46 -11.12
CA LYS A 34 -5.27 5.70 -12.54
C LYS A 34 -6.33 6.79 -12.72
N LYS A 35 -6.27 7.47 -13.85
CA LYS A 35 -7.28 8.47 -14.21
C LYS A 35 -8.67 7.82 -14.25
N GLY A 36 -9.63 8.39 -13.53
CA GLY A 36 -11.01 7.87 -13.43
C GLY A 36 -11.20 6.77 -12.39
N SER A 37 -10.13 6.37 -11.68
CA SER A 37 -10.25 5.57 -10.47
C SER A 37 -10.34 6.50 -9.26
N ASP A 38 -11.12 6.10 -8.26
CA ASP A 38 -11.34 6.88 -7.04
C ASP A 38 -11.07 6.04 -5.79
N LEU A 39 -10.69 6.72 -4.71
CA LEU A 39 -10.56 6.11 -3.38
C LEU A 39 -11.63 6.67 -2.43
N LYS A 40 -12.90 6.45 -2.78
CA LYS A 40 -14.07 6.96 -2.04
C LYS A 40 -14.00 8.48 -1.84
N GLU A 41 -14.25 8.93 -0.62
CA GLU A 41 -14.25 10.32 -0.16
C GLU A 41 -12.84 10.90 0.06
N TYR A 42 -11.78 10.10 -0.08
CA TYR A 42 -10.41 10.56 0.16
C TYR A 42 -9.88 11.34 -1.04
N SER A 43 -9.55 12.61 -0.82
CA SER A 43 -8.93 13.44 -1.86
C SER A 43 -7.51 12.97 -2.14
N VAL A 44 -7.20 12.77 -3.42
CA VAL A 44 -5.87 12.41 -3.92
C VAL A 44 -5.29 13.60 -4.69
N THR A 45 -3.97 13.75 -4.68
CA THR A 45 -3.28 14.76 -5.50
C THR A 45 -3.60 14.59 -6.98
N GLY A 46 -3.52 15.67 -7.77
CA GLY A 46 -3.91 15.65 -9.19
C GLY A 46 -3.11 14.67 -10.07
N ASP A 47 -1.93 14.22 -9.62
CA ASP A 47 -1.13 13.20 -10.29
C ASP A 47 -1.45 11.76 -9.85
N GLY A 48 -2.40 11.59 -8.94
CA GLY A 48 -2.87 10.30 -8.45
C GLY A 48 -2.00 9.67 -7.37
N LEU A 49 -0.97 10.34 -6.84
CA LEU A 49 -0.05 9.75 -5.88
C LEU A 49 -0.75 9.38 -4.55
N ILE A 50 -0.78 8.08 -4.23
CA ILE A 50 -1.44 7.58 -3.02
C ILE A 50 -0.48 6.91 -2.02
N TYR A 51 0.70 6.50 -2.46
CA TYR A 51 1.69 5.87 -1.58
C TYR A 51 3.12 6.07 -2.08
N ILE A 52 4.05 6.23 -1.15
CA ILE A 52 5.51 6.14 -1.38
C ILE A 52 6.09 5.12 -0.41
N GLY A 53 6.99 4.29 -0.91
CA GLY A 53 7.83 3.45 -0.08
C GLY A 53 9.23 3.31 -0.63
N SER A 54 10.12 2.81 0.20
CA SER A 54 11.48 2.48 -0.18
C SER A 54 11.82 1.01 0.09
N THR A 55 12.85 0.52 -0.58
CA THR A 55 13.30 -0.87 -0.48
C THR A 55 14.75 -1.00 -0.97
N ASP A 56 15.45 -1.98 -0.43
CA ASP A 56 16.74 -2.49 -0.91
C ASP A 56 16.64 -3.29 -2.22
N ASN A 57 15.44 -3.77 -2.58
CA ASN A 57 15.20 -4.54 -3.81
C ASN A 57 13.83 -4.23 -4.42
N LEU A 58 13.80 -3.35 -5.42
CA LEU A 58 12.60 -2.95 -6.15
C LEU A 58 11.87 -4.13 -6.81
N SER A 59 12.61 -5.11 -7.33
CA SER A 59 12.02 -6.30 -7.98
C SER A 59 11.28 -7.19 -6.98
N GLU A 60 11.90 -7.50 -5.86
CA GLU A 60 11.30 -8.33 -4.81
C GLU A 60 10.10 -7.61 -4.16
N ARG A 61 10.22 -6.30 -3.92
CA ARG A 61 9.13 -5.52 -3.33
C ARG A 61 7.89 -5.48 -4.21
N ALA A 62 8.06 -5.35 -5.51
CA ALA A 62 6.96 -5.37 -6.46
C ALA A 62 6.35 -6.78 -6.59
N GLN A 63 7.18 -7.81 -6.74
CA GLN A 63 6.70 -9.17 -7.03
C GLN A 63 6.13 -9.87 -5.78
N GLU A 64 6.74 -9.73 -4.61
CA GLU A 64 6.44 -10.61 -3.48
C GLU A 64 5.50 -9.98 -2.44
N ASN A 65 5.48 -8.65 -2.31
CA ASN A 65 4.91 -8.01 -1.11
C ASN A 65 3.64 -7.16 -1.34
N HIS A 66 3.30 -6.84 -2.59
CA HIS A 66 2.15 -5.97 -2.89
C HIS A 66 1.13 -6.57 -3.87
N PHE A 67 1.53 -7.40 -4.83
CA PHE A 67 0.68 -7.72 -5.99
C PHE A 67 0.49 -9.20 -6.31
N ASN A 68 1.10 -10.09 -5.54
CA ASN A 68 0.82 -11.53 -5.52
C ASN A 68 -0.04 -11.88 -4.29
N SER A 69 -1.05 -12.73 -4.51
CA SER A 69 -2.08 -13.12 -3.51
C SER A 69 -1.53 -13.92 -2.34
N ASP A 70 -0.31 -14.43 -2.44
CA ASP A 70 0.16 -15.52 -1.59
C ASP A 70 0.96 -15.02 -0.37
N SER A 71 1.29 -13.72 -0.30
CA SER A 71 2.07 -13.10 0.78
C SER A 71 1.51 -11.74 1.25
N THR A 72 0.20 -11.54 1.14
CA THR A 72 -0.47 -10.24 1.30
C THR A 72 -0.54 -9.73 2.74
N GLY A 73 -0.46 -10.62 3.75
CA GLY A 73 -0.59 -10.29 5.17
C GLY A 73 0.49 -9.37 5.73
N PHE A 74 1.63 -9.21 5.05
CA PHE A 74 2.71 -8.30 5.44
C PHE A 74 2.52 -6.88 4.86
N SER A 75 1.66 -6.74 3.86
CA SER A 75 1.48 -5.50 3.12
C SER A 75 0.69 -4.46 3.90
N THR A 76 1.40 -3.43 4.41
CA THR A 76 0.73 -2.28 5.05
C THR A 76 -0.24 -1.58 4.08
N ILE A 77 0.10 -1.54 2.79
CA ILE A 77 -0.74 -0.96 1.75
C ILE A 77 -2.08 -1.71 1.66
N ARG A 78 -2.04 -3.04 1.54
CA ARG A 78 -3.28 -3.85 1.41
C ARG A 78 -4.17 -3.74 2.64
N ARG A 79 -3.60 -3.76 3.85
CA ARG A 79 -4.40 -3.57 5.08
C ARG A 79 -5.08 -2.21 5.09
N THR A 80 -4.38 -1.15 4.69
CA THR A 80 -4.96 0.20 4.64
C THR A 80 -6.03 0.29 3.54
N LEU A 81 -5.73 -0.16 2.33
CA LEU A 81 -6.64 -0.11 1.19
C LEU A 81 -7.89 -0.96 1.42
N GLY A 82 -7.71 -2.21 1.87
CA GLY A 82 -8.84 -3.08 2.17
C GLY A 82 -9.69 -2.60 3.33
N ALA A 83 -9.12 -1.90 4.32
CA ALA A 83 -9.93 -1.27 5.36
C ALA A 83 -10.84 -0.16 4.80
N ILE A 84 -10.32 0.63 3.84
CA ILE A 84 -11.08 1.66 3.13
C ILE A 84 -12.20 1.03 2.28
N MET A 85 -11.89 -0.05 1.57
CA MET A 85 -12.80 -0.72 0.64
C MET A 85 -13.68 -1.80 1.27
N LYS A 86 -13.60 -1.99 2.60
CA LYS A 86 -14.22 -3.12 3.30
C LYS A 86 -15.71 -3.23 3.03
N GLU A 87 -16.44 -2.12 3.11
CA GLU A 87 -17.89 -2.11 2.93
C GLU A 87 -18.29 -2.38 1.47
N ASP A 88 -17.60 -1.75 0.51
CA ASP A 88 -17.94 -1.85 -0.93
C ASP A 88 -17.77 -3.27 -1.47
N PHE A 89 -16.78 -4.00 -0.95
CA PHE A 89 -16.44 -5.35 -1.38
C PHE A 89 -16.86 -6.43 -0.37
N ASP A 90 -17.61 -6.06 0.67
CA ASP A 90 -17.97 -6.91 1.81
C ASP A 90 -16.80 -7.76 2.34
N LEU A 91 -15.62 -7.14 2.47
CA LEU A 91 -14.39 -7.85 2.80
C LEU A 91 -14.46 -8.38 4.23
N LYS A 92 -14.10 -9.65 4.44
CA LYS A 92 -13.99 -10.25 5.79
C LYS A 92 -12.53 -10.43 6.18
N THR A 93 -12.20 -10.10 7.43
CA THR A 93 -10.84 -10.19 7.94
C THR A 93 -10.62 -11.40 8.84
N ILE A 94 -9.42 -11.96 8.81
CA ILE A 94 -9.00 -13.08 9.65
C ILE A 94 -7.62 -12.76 10.25
N PRO A 95 -7.23 -13.40 11.35
CA PRO A 95 -5.87 -13.26 11.88
C PRO A 95 -4.84 -13.59 10.80
N ARG A 96 -3.71 -12.86 10.80
CA ARG A 96 -2.61 -13.09 9.87
C ARG A 96 -2.13 -14.54 9.87
N SER A 97 -2.00 -15.05 11.09
CA SER A 97 -1.43 -16.35 11.43
C SER A 97 -2.20 -16.91 12.65
N PRO A 98 -2.19 -18.23 12.85
CA PRO A 98 -2.75 -18.85 14.04
C PRO A 98 -2.11 -18.35 15.34
N GLY A 99 -2.79 -18.59 16.46
CA GLY A 99 -2.31 -18.26 17.80
C GLY A 99 -2.75 -16.88 18.33
N PRO A 100 -2.53 -16.62 19.63
CA PRO A 100 -3.19 -15.54 20.35
C PRO A 100 -2.52 -14.17 20.26
N SER A 101 -1.40 -14.05 19.56
CA SER A 101 -0.61 -12.81 19.52
C SER A 101 -1.45 -11.64 19.02
N GLU A 102 -1.46 -10.52 19.76
CA GLU A 102 -2.11 -9.28 19.32
C GLU A 102 -1.59 -8.79 17.96
N THR A 103 -0.33 -9.09 17.64
CA THR A 103 0.28 -8.76 16.34
C THR A 103 -0.42 -9.48 15.18
N ASN A 104 -1.00 -10.67 15.39
CA ASN A 104 -1.74 -11.39 14.36
C ASN A 104 -3.05 -10.70 13.99
N TYR A 105 -3.69 -10.03 14.94
CA TYR A 105 -4.92 -9.26 14.69
C TYR A 105 -4.61 -7.89 14.12
N LYS A 106 -3.60 -7.19 14.66
CA LYS A 106 -3.20 -5.87 14.14
C LYS A 106 -2.69 -5.94 12.69
N ASN A 107 -2.09 -7.08 12.33
CA ASN A 107 -1.63 -7.39 10.98
C ASN A 107 -2.56 -8.38 10.27
N TYR A 108 -3.88 -8.34 10.55
CA TYR A 108 -4.88 -9.15 9.88
C TYR A 108 -4.71 -9.21 8.36
N LYS A 109 -5.29 -10.23 7.75
CA LYS A 109 -5.46 -10.36 6.30
C LYS A 109 -6.94 -10.52 5.96
N PHE A 110 -7.29 -10.40 4.70
CA PHE A 110 -8.64 -10.71 4.24
C PHE A 110 -8.74 -12.20 3.92
N ILE A 111 -9.97 -12.74 3.92
CA ILE A 111 -10.21 -14.09 3.40
C ILE A 111 -9.83 -14.16 1.91
N ALA A 112 -9.59 -15.36 1.38
CA ALA A 112 -9.05 -15.56 0.03
C ALA A 112 -9.84 -14.80 -1.06
N VAL A 113 -11.17 -14.82 -1.00
CA VAL A 113 -12.03 -14.08 -1.94
C VAL A 113 -11.77 -12.58 -1.87
N GLY A 114 -11.66 -12.02 -0.66
CA GLY A 114 -11.36 -10.60 -0.45
C GLY A 114 -9.95 -10.21 -0.91
N GLU A 115 -8.96 -11.06 -0.68
CA GLU A 115 -7.59 -10.85 -1.19
C GLU A 115 -7.53 -10.84 -2.71
N LYS A 116 -8.33 -11.70 -3.36
CA LYS A 116 -8.47 -11.69 -4.81
C LYS A 116 -9.13 -10.41 -5.32
N LEU A 117 -10.26 -10.01 -4.73
CA LEU A 117 -10.96 -8.77 -5.09
C LEU A 117 -10.05 -7.53 -4.95
N LEU A 118 -9.30 -7.43 -3.85
CA LEU A 118 -8.33 -6.36 -3.66
C LEU A 118 -7.20 -6.40 -4.69
N THR A 119 -6.70 -7.58 -5.02
CA THR A 119 -5.65 -7.73 -6.04
C THR A 119 -6.14 -7.27 -7.41
N ASP A 120 -7.34 -7.68 -7.80
CA ASP A 120 -7.96 -7.31 -9.08
C ASP A 120 -8.22 -5.80 -9.11
N TRP A 121 -8.76 -5.22 -8.03
CA TRP A 121 -8.95 -3.77 -7.94
C TRP A 121 -7.62 -3.02 -8.05
N MET A 122 -6.57 -3.44 -7.33
CA MET A 122 -5.25 -2.79 -7.40
C MET A 122 -4.68 -2.84 -8.82
N ARG A 123 -4.75 -3.99 -9.51
CA ARG A 123 -4.26 -4.12 -10.91
C ARG A 123 -5.04 -3.23 -11.88
N ASN A 124 -6.35 -3.14 -11.69
CA ASN A 124 -7.23 -2.37 -12.57
C ASN A 124 -7.13 -0.87 -12.33
N ASN A 125 -6.92 -0.43 -11.09
CA ASN A 125 -7.05 0.97 -10.69
C ASN A 125 -5.73 1.65 -10.33
N LEU A 126 -4.64 0.91 -10.13
CA LEU A 126 -3.37 1.49 -9.74
C LEU A 126 -2.27 1.27 -10.79
N GLU A 127 -1.37 2.24 -10.82
CA GLU A 127 -0.06 2.17 -11.45
C GLU A 127 1.02 2.21 -10.38
N ILE A 128 2.18 1.68 -10.73
CA ILE A 128 3.36 1.72 -9.88
C ILE A 128 4.53 2.29 -10.66
N GLY A 129 5.20 3.28 -10.08
CA GLY A 129 6.44 3.84 -10.58
C GLY A 129 7.60 3.55 -9.63
N TYR A 130 8.81 3.58 -10.15
CA TYR A 130 10.02 3.35 -9.39
C TYR A 130 11.16 4.30 -9.78
N CYS A 131 12.09 4.48 -8.85
CA CYS A 131 13.29 5.27 -9.03
C CYS A 131 14.45 4.52 -8.36
N PRO A 132 15.39 3.92 -9.12
CA PRO A 132 16.52 3.22 -8.55
C PRO A 132 17.47 4.21 -7.86
N ILE A 133 17.82 3.93 -6.61
CA ILE A 133 18.67 4.78 -5.79
C ILE A 133 19.59 3.89 -4.99
N PHE A 134 20.89 3.99 -5.25
CA PHE A 134 21.90 3.13 -4.63
C PHE A 134 22.02 3.37 -3.12
N GLU A 135 22.07 4.64 -2.70
CA GLU A 135 22.30 5.07 -1.31
C GLU A 135 21.29 6.11 -0.84
N ASP A 136 21.10 6.20 0.48
CA ASP A 136 20.23 7.20 1.13
C ASP A 136 18.76 7.17 0.71
N TYR A 137 18.29 6.12 0.04
CA TYR A 137 16.90 5.99 -0.41
C TYR A 137 15.89 6.13 0.74
N GLU A 138 16.21 5.66 1.95
CA GLU A 138 15.36 5.85 3.13
C GLU A 138 15.32 7.31 3.60
N LYS A 139 16.45 8.02 3.53
CA LYS A 139 16.51 9.46 3.89
C LYS A 139 15.72 10.27 2.88
N ILE A 140 15.81 9.91 1.59
CA ILE A 140 15.04 10.55 0.52
C ILE A 140 13.55 10.26 0.70
N GLU A 141 13.15 9.01 0.96
CA GLU A 141 11.76 8.64 1.27
C GLU A 141 11.21 9.46 2.45
N LYS A 142 11.94 9.53 3.57
CA LYS A 142 11.54 10.33 4.74
C LYS A 142 11.33 11.81 4.39
N LYS A 143 12.18 12.38 3.53
CA LYS A 143 11.98 13.75 3.04
C LYS A 143 10.70 13.81 2.19
N MET A 144 10.56 12.96 1.18
CA MET A 144 9.38 12.93 0.31
C MET A 144 8.07 12.79 1.08
N LEU A 145 8.01 11.92 2.11
CA LEU A 145 6.82 11.77 2.94
C LEU A 145 6.42 13.06 3.63
N LYS A 146 7.38 13.83 4.15
CA LYS A 146 7.11 15.13 4.79
C LYS A 146 6.53 16.16 3.81
N PHE A 147 6.95 16.15 2.55
CA PHE A 147 6.49 17.13 1.56
C PHE A 147 5.20 16.71 0.85
N LEU A 148 5.06 15.43 0.50
CA LEU A 148 3.96 14.94 -0.35
C LEU A 148 2.82 14.32 0.46
N CYS A 149 3.15 13.78 1.63
CA CYS A 149 2.25 13.06 2.54
C CYS A 149 1.11 12.27 1.86
N PRO A 150 1.43 11.23 1.06
CA PRO A 150 0.41 10.48 0.35
C PRO A 150 -0.60 9.81 1.30
N ILE A 151 -1.85 9.67 0.86
CA ILE A 151 -2.97 9.29 1.74
C ILE A 151 -2.82 7.91 2.39
N LEU A 152 -2.10 6.96 1.78
CA LEU A 152 -1.87 5.63 2.37
C LEU A 152 -0.63 5.58 3.27
N ASN A 153 0.21 6.61 3.27
CA ASN A 153 1.32 6.75 4.21
C ASN A 153 0.82 7.30 5.55
N LEU A 154 0.47 6.39 6.47
CA LEU A 154 -0.02 6.75 7.81
C LEU A 154 1.08 7.07 8.83
N LYS A 155 2.35 6.94 8.42
CA LYS A 155 3.56 7.20 9.21
C LYS A 155 4.52 8.05 8.38
N GLY A 156 5.35 8.85 9.05
CA GLY A 156 6.38 9.67 8.42
C GLY A 156 5.90 11.06 7.95
N CYS A 157 4.60 11.35 8.05
CA CYS A 157 4.03 12.65 7.75
C CYS A 157 2.74 12.90 8.56
N ASP A 158 2.25 14.14 8.54
CA ASP A 158 0.99 14.54 9.19
C ASP A 158 -0.21 14.32 8.26
N ASN A 159 -0.55 13.04 8.07
CA ASN A 159 -1.61 12.64 7.15
C ASN A 159 -2.99 13.04 7.69
N PRO A 160 -3.77 13.88 6.98
CA PRO A 160 -5.04 14.41 7.48
C PRO A 160 -6.09 13.33 7.72
N TYR A 161 -6.05 12.24 6.94
CA TYR A 161 -6.98 11.11 7.03
C TYR A 161 -6.52 10.02 8.00
N LYS A 162 -5.35 10.19 8.64
CA LYS A 162 -4.74 9.17 9.51
C LYS A 162 -5.69 8.66 10.58
N LYS A 163 -6.41 9.55 11.27
CA LYS A 163 -7.33 9.16 12.35
C LYS A 163 -8.48 8.29 11.84
N GLN A 164 -9.11 8.69 10.74
CA GLN A 164 -10.22 7.97 10.11
C GLN A 164 -9.75 6.60 9.60
N ILE A 165 -8.66 6.56 8.84
CA ILE A 165 -8.11 5.32 8.28
C ILE A 165 -7.67 4.35 9.41
N MET A 166 -7.09 4.87 10.48
CA MET A 166 -6.74 4.05 11.65
C MET A 166 -7.98 3.47 12.35
N ALA A 167 -9.10 4.19 12.39
CA ALA A 167 -10.36 3.66 12.90
C ALA A 167 -10.90 2.52 12.02
N LEU A 168 -10.86 2.66 10.69
CA LEU A 168 -11.22 1.59 9.75
C LEU A 168 -10.35 0.35 9.94
N ARG A 169 -9.03 0.53 10.10
CA ARG A 169 -8.10 -0.56 10.40
C ARG A 169 -8.37 -1.21 11.76
N LYS A 170 -8.85 -0.45 12.75
CA LYS A 170 -9.24 -1.00 14.06
C LYS A 170 -10.48 -1.88 13.93
N ILE A 171 -11.50 -1.47 13.16
CA ILE A 171 -12.69 -2.29 12.89
C ILE A 171 -12.28 -3.65 12.32
N CYS A 172 -11.39 -3.65 11.33
CA CYS A 172 -10.83 -4.85 10.73
C CYS A 172 -10.05 -5.71 11.76
N SER A 173 -9.20 -5.10 12.58
CA SER A 173 -8.46 -5.82 13.61
C SER A 173 -9.38 -6.48 14.64
N GLU A 174 -10.47 -5.83 15.02
CA GLU A 174 -11.44 -6.38 15.99
C GLU A 174 -12.31 -7.48 15.37
N GLU A 175 -12.66 -7.38 14.08
CA GLU A 175 -13.28 -8.48 13.35
C GLU A 175 -12.36 -9.70 13.25
N ALA A 176 -11.08 -9.51 12.93
CA ALA A 176 -10.11 -10.60 12.90
C ALA A 176 -9.98 -11.30 14.26
N LYS A 177 -10.09 -10.57 15.38
CA LYS A 177 -10.13 -11.17 16.73
C LYS A 177 -11.35 -12.07 16.92
N ARG A 178 -12.53 -11.62 16.50
CA ARG A 178 -13.79 -12.40 16.59
C ARG A 178 -13.76 -13.64 15.70
N ASN A 179 -13.20 -13.54 14.51
CA ASN A 179 -13.10 -14.66 13.56
C ASN A 179 -12.08 -15.74 13.97
N ARG A 180 -11.38 -15.56 15.09
CA ARG A 180 -10.58 -16.60 15.74
C ARG A 180 -11.42 -17.54 16.63
N ALA A 181 -12.72 -17.31 16.76
CA ALA A 181 -13.60 -18.18 17.53
C ALA A 181 -13.92 -19.50 16.80
N VAL A 182 -12.89 -20.31 16.50
CA VAL A 182 -12.83 -21.79 16.60
C VAL A 182 -11.36 -22.19 16.74
#